data_AF-A0A7X6AT71-F1
#
_entry.id   AF-A0A7X6AT71-F1
#
_cell.length_a   1.000
_cell.length_b   1.000
_cell.length_c   1.000
_cell.angle_alpha   90.00
_cell.angle_beta   90.00
_cell.angle_gamma   90.00
#
_symmetry.space_group_name_H-M   'P 1'
#
loop_
_entity.id
_entity.type
_entity.pdbx_description
1 polymer ?
#
loop_
_entity_poly.entity_id
_entity_poly.type
_entity_poly.pdbx_seq_one_letter_code
_entity_poly.pdbx_strand_id
1 'polypeptide(L)'
;MVEGVAGGGLVKVRVDGHFEFHSVEIDPSAIDPDDPELLADLVLAALRDATVELQKLQQSAMGLDPGALGGLGGLLGGGDP
;
A
#
# COMPACT_ATOMS: atom_id res chain seq x y z
N MET A 1 -7.78 5.95 -0.32
CA MET A 1 -7.96 4.67 0.40
C MET A 1 -7.53 3.56 -0.53
N VAL A 2 -6.84 2.57 0.00
CA VAL A 2 -6.46 1.34 -0.72
C VAL A 2 -7.00 0.12 0.04
N GLU A 3 -7.13 -0.98 -0.68
CA GLU A 3 -7.53 -2.28 -0.14
C GLU A 3 -6.37 -3.27 -0.38
N GLY A 4 -5.92 -3.92 0.68
CA GLY A 4 -5.01 -5.05 0.58
C GLY A 4 -5.75 -6.37 0.70
N VAL A 5 -5.32 -7.37 -0.04
CA VAL A 5 -6.03 -8.65 -0.15
C VAL A 5 -5.10 -9.84 0.05
N ALA A 6 -5.64 -10.93 0.62
CA ALA A 6 -4.95 -12.21 0.74
C ALA A 6 -5.89 -13.39 0.51
N GLY A 7 -5.31 -14.56 0.24
CA GLY A 7 -6.05 -15.81 0.08
C GLY A 7 -7.04 -15.80 -1.10
N GLY A 8 -6.80 -15.01 -2.15
CA GLY A 8 -7.75 -14.86 -3.26
C GLY A 8 -8.98 -14.00 -2.92
N GLY A 9 -8.89 -13.15 -1.89
CA GLY A 9 -9.97 -12.25 -1.46
C GLY A 9 -10.70 -12.72 -0.20
N LEU A 10 -10.23 -13.81 0.42
CA LEU A 10 -10.72 -14.33 1.70
C LEU A 10 -10.47 -13.37 2.86
N VAL A 11 -9.39 -12.60 2.80
CA VAL A 11 -9.13 -11.52 3.76
C VAL A 11 -8.88 -10.22 3.02
N LYS A 12 -9.53 -9.15 3.47
CA LYS A 12 -9.39 -7.80 2.91
C LYS A 12 -9.17 -6.78 4.02
N VAL A 13 -8.23 -5.86 3.81
CA VAL A 13 -7.91 -4.79 4.76
C VAL A 13 -8.00 -3.44 4.07
N ARG A 14 -8.74 -2.50 4.65
CA ARG A 14 -8.82 -1.12 4.13
C ARG A 14 -7.99 -0.16 4.96
N VAL A 15 -7.17 0.64 4.28
CA VAL A 15 -6.30 1.65 4.90
C VAL A 15 -6.36 2.96 4.10
N ASP A 16 -6.25 4.09 4.79
CA ASP A 16 -6.21 5.41 4.15
C ASP A 16 -4.79 5.95 3.93
N GLY A 17 -4.70 7.18 3.42
CA GLY A 17 -3.44 7.86 3.11
C GLY A 17 -2.53 8.11 4.32
N HIS A 18 -3.07 8.05 5.54
CA HIS A 18 -2.40 8.35 6.80
C HIS A 18 -1.96 7.09 7.55
N PHE A 19 -2.02 5.91 6.91
CA PHE A 19 -1.82 4.63 7.58
C PHE A 19 -2.86 4.32 8.68
N GLU A 20 -4.05 4.92 8.61
CA GLU A 20 -5.16 4.52 9.48
C GLU A 20 -5.91 3.33 8.87
N PHE A 21 -5.98 2.22 9.60
CA PHE A 21 -6.68 1.00 9.20
C PHE A 21 -8.14 1.08 9.62
N HIS A 22 -9.05 0.99 8.64
CA HIS A 22 -10.48 1.23 8.83
C HIS A 22 -11.28 -0.06 9.01
N SER A 23 -10.89 -1.15 8.35
CA SER A 23 -11.60 -2.43 8.46
C SER A 23 -10.74 -3.63 8.11
N VAL A 24 -11.07 -4.77 8.73
CA VAL A 24 -10.64 -6.10 8.33
C VAL A 24 -11.89 -6.92 8.03
N GLU A 25 -12.01 -7.43 6.81
CA GLU A 25 -13.08 -8.33 6.39
C GLU A 25 -12.48 -9.72 6.19
N ILE A 26 -13.12 -10.74 6.77
CA ILE A 26 -12.70 -12.14 6.72
C ILE A 26 -13.88 -12.94 6.21
N ASP A 27 -13.70 -13.66 5.11
CA ASP A 27 -14.67 -14.61 4.59
C ASP A 27 -14.82 -15.77 5.58
N PRO A 28 -16.03 -16.21 5.93
CA PRO A 28 -16.25 -17.32 6.85
C PRO A 28 -15.51 -18.60 6.46
N SER A 29 -15.25 -18.84 5.18
CA SER A 29 -14.50 -20.03 4.74
C SER A 29 -13.02 -20.01 5.11
N ALA A 30 -12.48 -18.87 5.53
CA ALA A 30 -11.12 -18.75 6.05
C ALA A 30 -11.05 -18.97 7.57
N ILE A 31 -12.19 -19.14 8.25
CA ILE A 31 -12.26 -19.34 9.70
C ILE A 31 -12.35 -20.85 9.97
N ASP A 32 -11.19 -21.48 10.11
CA ASP A 32 -11.09 -22.85 10.59
C ASP A 32 -10.67 -22.84 12.08
N PRO A 33 -11.52 -23.30 13.02
CA PRO A 33 -11.18 -23.35 14.44
C PRO A 33 -10.01 -24.31 14.75
N ASP A 34 -9.71 -25.25 13.85
CA ASP A 34 -8.62 -26.21 14.01
C ASP A 34 -7.28 -25.71 13.42
N ASP A 35 -7.30 -24.59 12.66
CA ASP A 35 -6.11 -23.96 12.06
C ASP A 35 -6.14 -22.41 12.16
N PRO A 36 -6.01 -21.85 13.38
CA PRO A 36 -5.98 -20.40 13.57
C PRO A 36 -4.71 -19.74 13.01
N GLU A 37 -3.61 -20.49 12.88
CA GLU A 37 -2.36 -20.00 12.31
C GLU A 37 -2.53 -19.60 10.83
N LEU A 38 -3.25 -20.39 10.03
CA LEU A 38 -3.53 -20.05 8.64
C LEU A 38 -4.30 -18.73 8.52
N LEU A 39 -5.31 -18.50 9.36
CA LEU A 39 -6.06 -17.24 9.35
C LEU A 39 -5.16 -16.06 9.74
N ALA A 40 -4.31 -16.22 10.75
CA ALA A 40 -3.36 -15.18 11.15
C ALA A 40 -2.40 -14.82 10.00
N ASP A 41 -1.90 -15.82 9.27
CA ASP A 41 -1.03 -15.62 8.11
C ASP A 41 -1.73 -14.87 6.97
N LEU A 42 -3.00 -15.19 6.69
CA LEU A 42 -3.80 -14.47 5.70
C LEU A 42 -4.02 -13.00 6.08
N VAL A 43 -4.33 -12.72 7.35
CA VAL A 43 -4.47 -11.34 7.85
C VAL A 43 -3.17 -10.58 7.70
N LEU A 44 -2.04 -11.19 8.08
CA LEU A 44 -0.72 -10.58 7.95
C LEU A 44 -0.36 -10.30 6.48
N ALA A 45 -0.70 -11.22 5.58
CA ALA A 45 -0.50 -11.03 4.15
C ALA A 45 -1.33 -9.86 3.60
N ALA A 46 -2.61 -9.75 3.96
CA ALA A 46 -3.48 -8.65 3.51
C ALA A 46 -3.01 -7.29 4.05
N LEU A 47 -2.52 -7.23 5.29
CA LEU A 47 -1.91 -6.02 5.86
C LEU A 47 -0.65 -5.57 5.10
N ARG A 48 0.21 -6.52 4.73
CA ARG A 48 1.41 -6.25 3.93
C ARG A 48 1.05 -5.74 2.54
N ASP A 49 0.07 -6.37 1.90
CA ASP A 49 -0.43 -5.95 0.59
C ASP A 49 -1.01 -4.53 0.64
N ALA A 50 -1.85 -4.22 1.63
CA ALA A 50 -2.40 -2.88 1.84
C ALA A 50 -1.29 -1.83 2.03
N THR A 51 -0.24 -2.18 2.78
CA THR A 51 0.92 -1.30 3.01
C THR A 51 1.69 -1.03 1.72
N VAL A 52 1.88 -2.04 0.88
CA VAL A 52 2.56 -1.90 -0.42
C VAL A 52 1.74 -1.01 -1.35
N GLU A 53 0.43 -1.20 -1.44
CA GLU A 53 -0.44 -0.36 -2.26
C GLU A 53 -0.48 1.09 -1.76
N LEU A 54 -0.47 1.29 -0.44
CA LEU A 54 -0.42 2.62 0.15
C LEU A 54 0.90 3.33 -0.16
N GLN A 55 2.03 2.64 -0.09
CA GLN A 55 3.34 3.20 -0.47
C GLN A 55 3.38 3.59 -1.96
N LYS A 56 2.81 2.78 -2.86
CA LYS A 56 2.70 3.12 -4.29
C LYS A 56 1.85 4.37 -4.50
N LEU A 57 0.73 4.49 -3.77
CA LEU A 57 -0.14 5.66 -3.82
C LEU A 57 0.62 6.92 -3.35
N GLN A 58 1.35 6.83 -2.23
CA GLN A 58 2.15 7.95 -1.71
C GLN A 58 3.28 8.36 -2.65
N GLN A 59 3.99 7.39 -3.24
CA GLN A 59 5.03 7.66 -4.26
C GLN A 59 4.44 8.39 -5.48
N SER A 60 3.27 7.96 -5.94
CA SER A 60 2.57 8.59 -7.06
C SER A 60 2.10 10.01 -6.71
N ALA A 61 1.64 10.23 -5.47
CA ALA A 61 1.20 11.54 -4.99
C ALA A 61 2.35 12.52 -4.76
N MET A 62 3.54 12.03 -4.36
CA MET A 62 4.75 12.84 -4.19
C MET A 62 5.35 13.35 -5.51
N GLY A 63 4.84 12.86 -6.66
CA GLY A 63 4.87 13.59 -7.93
C GLY A 63 6.23 14.18 -8.33
N LEU A 64 7.33 13.52 -7.96
CA LEU A 64 8.64 13.83 -8.52
C LEU A 64 8.67 13.22 -9.92
N ASP A 65 8.15 13.97 -10.88
CA ASP A 65 8.41 13.72 -12.29
C ASP A 65 9.95 13.75 -12.47
N PRO A 66 10.57 12.62 -12.85
CA PRO A 66 12.01 12.57 -13.08
C PRO A 66 12.48 13.60 -14.13
N GLY A 67 11.61 13.99 -15.06
CA GLY A 67 11.81 15.05 -16.02
C GLY A 67 11.72 16.46 -15.41
N ALA A 68 10.86 16.67 -14.40
CA ALA A 68 10.82 17.93 -13.65
C ALA A 68 12.11 18.15 -12.85
N LEU A 69 12.70 17.09 -12.26
CA LEU A 69 14.00 17.17 -11.60
C LEU A 69 15.15 17.47 -12.57
N GLY A 70 15.12 16.87 -13.76
CA GLY A 70 16.08 17.19 -14.82
C GLY A 70 15.96 18.64 -15.31
N GLY A 71 14.75 19.18 -15.37
CA GLY A 71 14.49 20.58 -15.69
C GLY A 71 15.02 21.53 -14.61
N LEU A 72 14.76 21.24 -13.34
CA LEU A 72 15.27 22.06 -12.22
C LEU A 72 16.80 22.04 -12.14
N GLY A 73 17.46 20.92 -12.46
CA GLY A 73 18.93 20.86 -12.58
C GLY A 73 19.48 21.78 -13.68
N GLY A 74 18.75 21.95 -14.79
CA GLY A 74 19.09 22.88 -15.87
C GLY A 74 18.79 24.36 -15.56
N LEU A 75 17.76 24.64 -14.75
CA LEU A 75 17.39 26.00 -14.34
C LEU A 75 18.23 26.53 -13.17
N LEU A 76 18.76 25.65 -12.32
CA LEU A 76 19.65 26.01 -11.20
C LEU A 76 21.15 26.00 -11.59
N GLY A 77 21.49 25.40 -12.73
CA GLY A 77 22.85 25.36 -13.28
C GLY A 77 23.20 26.51 -14.21
N GLY A 78 22.32 27.50 -14.37
CA GLY A 78 22.47 28.63 -15.29
C GLY A 78 22.70 29.96 -14.59
N GLY A 79 23.95 30.26 -14.26
CA GLY A 79 24.42 31.60 -13.87
C GLY A 79 25.84 31.48 -13.34
N ASP A 80 26.88 32.07 -13.89
CA ASP A 80 27.07 33.11 -14.91
C ASP A 80 28.56 32.93 -15.39
N PRO A 81 29.14 33.75 -16.29
CA PRO A 81 30.11 33.35 -17.32
C PRO A 81 31.48 32.80 -16.87
#